data_AF-A0A6C0KCW3-F1
#
_entry.id   AF-A0A6C0KCW3-F1
#
_cell.length_a   1.000
_cell.length_b   1.000
_cell.length_c   1.000
_cell.angle_alpha   90.00
_cell.angle_beta   90.00
_cell.angle_gamma   90.00
#
_symmetry.space_group_name_H-M   'P 1'
#
loop_
_entity.id
_entity.type
_entity.pdbx_description
1 polymer ?
#
loop_
_entity_poly.entity_id
_entity_poly.type
_entity_poly.pdbx_seq_one_letter_code
_entity_poly.pdbx_strand_id
1 'polypeptide(L)'
;MNERYIEIYSKHRNRSMYPYPSNFEIPFSLSYQTKRVYDPVINGMIYFTEKFSNPLDYGVLGTGSNDAVLVLNSGQPQPQSPIPDYYNGCIISITTGVGQVITRVIVGYQPSTLSVFLNVACNGIQPNQPYAIYELNTPDFVHFTMDVDANHADLLNDDQACTGYYVMDETLSNGSKIVARQINYYDASLRYAYYKERMPVGWQADDTYTIRKTLPFEKWTLTSPANLTGGFLYVTLPSQASGQDEFYVGTYIYFYTDETIYSTYSIIAYDGFNRKATCLKRDSNPIPTTGNTINIVTFSHDNFAPLSYNGSLVSQNQVVCYEIALLRLTLPNVILTSGGRISFYPYVYVEFANITSPSAVSRDIIYSNNPESGRALFMVPVRDMVHPLNSHFVKLIGRMKQTVKFKPNDSFRFSVYLADGTLFLPLQQDLQSPYEPNYRLQINATFSIRRL
;
A
#
# COMPACT_ATOMS: atom_id res chain seq x y z
N MET A 1 -8.39 -37.35 -22.43
CA MET A 1 -7.44 -36.82 -21.43
C MET A 1 -8.10 -35.68 -20.70
N ASN A 2 -7.99 -35.62 -19.38
CA ASN A 2 -8.66 -34.61 -18.56
C ASN A 2 -7.91 -33.27 -18.66
N GLU A 3 -8.63 -32.23 -19.05
CA GLU A 3 -8.18 -30.85 -18.95
C GLU A 3 -7.98 -30.49 -17.47
N ARG A 4 -6.92 -29.75 -17.18
CA ARG A 4 -6.64 -29.22 -15.83
C ARG A 4 -6.41 -27.73 -15.92
N TYR A 5 -6.54 -27.03 -14.81
CA TYR A 5 -6.40 -25.58 -14.75
C TYR A 5 -5.26 -25.18 -13.80
N ILE A 6 -4.52 -24.15 -14.18
CA ILE A 6 -3.54 -23.48 -13.34
C ILE A 6 -4.02 -22.05 -13.13
N GLU A 7 -4.27 -21.68 -11.88
CA GLU A 7 -4.53 -20.30 -11.49
C GLU A 7 -3.25 -19.69 -10.91
N ILE A 8 -2.93 -18.49 -11.40
CA ILE A 8 -1.81 -17.69 -10.94
C ILE A 8 -2.38 -16.40 -10.37
N TYR A 9 -2.03 -16.11 -9.12
CA TYR A 9 -2.43 -14.87 -8.48
C TYR A 9 -1.23 -14.18 -7.85
N SER A 10 -0.88 -12.99 -8.34
CA SER A 10 0.32 -12.25 -7.93
C SER A 10 0.30 -11.83 -6.46
N LYS A 11 -0.89 -11.83 -5.83
CA LYS A 11 -1.04 -11.53 -4.41
C LYS A 11 -0.12 -12.43 -3.59
N HIS A 12 0.03 -13.70 -3.94
CA HIS A 12 0.74 -14.70 -3.14
C HIS A 12 2.22 -14.90 -3.50
N ARG A 13 2.82 -13.94 -4.21
CA ARG A 13 4.26 -13.98 -4.52
C ARG A 13 5.09 -13.63 -3.29
N ASN A 14 6.35 -14.05 -3.26
CA ASN A 14 7.29 -13.51 -2.29
C ASN A 14 7.71 -12.10 -2.73
N ARG A 15 7.17 -11.06 -2.09
CA ARG A 15 7.39 -9.67 -2.49
C ARG A 15 8.83 -9.17 -2.25
N SER A 16 9.56 -9.76 -1.31
CA SER A 16 10.97 -9.40 -1.09
C SER A 16 11.88 -9.89 -2.22
N MET A 17 11.52 -10.99 -2.88
CA MET A 17 12.25 -11.53 -4.04
C MET A 17 11.69 -11.03 -5.38
N TYR A 18 10.37 -10.88 -5.46
CA TYR A 18 9.64 -10.50 -6.66
C TYR A 18 8.75 -9.28 -6.35
N PRO A 19 9.31 -8.06 -6.34
CA PRO A 19 8.57 -6.87 -5.96
C PRO A 19 7.44 -6.52 -6.95
N TYR A 20 7.55 -6.94 -8.21
CA TYR A 20 6.60 -6.60 -9.26
C TYR A 20 5.49 -7.65 -9.43
N PRO A 21 4.20 -7.28 -9.34
CA PRO A 21 3.07 -8.20 -9.57
C PRO A 21 3.04 -8.82 -10.97
N SER A 22 3.73 -8.23 -11.93
CA SER A 22 3.73 -8.61 -13.35
C SER A 22 4.90 -9.46 -13.77
N ASN A 23 5.85 -9.76 -12.87
CA ASN A 23 7.00 -10.59 -13.16
C ASN A 23 7.45 -11.29 -11.87
N PHE A 24 7.14 -12.57 -11.77
CA PHE A 24 7.52 -13.38 -10.62
C PHE A 24 7.62 -14.85 -10.97
N GLU A 25 8.30 -15.58 -10.09
CA GLU A 25 8.40 -17.02 -10.18
C GLU A 25 7.49 -17.67 -9.14
N ILE A 26 6.86 -18.76 -9.55
CA ILE A 26 5.93 -19.53 -8.77
C ILE A 26 6.62 -20.85 -8.46
N PRO A 27 7.13 -21.03 -7.23
CA PRO A 27 7.82 -22.24 -6.87
C PRO A 27 6.85 -23.40 -6.78
N PHE A 28 7.31 -24.57 -7.21
CA PHE A 28 6.60 -25.83 -7.05
C PHE A 28 6.76 -26.37 -5.63
N SER A 29 5.67 -26.88 -5.03
CA SER A 29 5.73 -27.64 -3.78
C SER A 29 4.85 -28.89 -3.80
N LEU A 30 5.41 -30.01 -3.30
CA LEU A 30 4.71 -31.30 -3.17
C LEU A 30 3.74 -31.34 -2.00
N SER A 31 3.99 -30.54 -0.97
CA SER A 31 3.15 -30.44 0.22
C SER A 31 3.11 -29.00 0.67
N TYR A 32 1.91 -28.52 1.02
CA TYR A 32 1.72 -27.19 1.59
C TYR A 32 2.18 -27.20 3.06
N GLN A 33 3.49 -27.33 3.29
CA GLN A 33 4.09 -27.28 4.62
C GLN A 33 5.43 -26.53 4.56
N THR A 34 5.35 -25.20 4.47
CA THR A 34 6.51 -24.36 4.77
C THR A 34 6.48 -24.03 6.27
N LYS A 35 7.35 -24.67 7.06
CA LYS A 35 7.61 -24.23 8.46
C LYS A 35 8.31 -22.86 8.53
N ARG A 36 8.77 -22.35 7.38
CA ARG A 36 9.48 -21.09 7.24
C ARG A 36 8.54 -20.04 6.66
N VAL A 37 8.51 -18.87 7.30
CA VAL A 37 7.80 -17.68 6.82
C VAL A 37 8.68 -16.94 5.82
N TYR A 38 8.15 -16.68 4.62
CA TYR A 38 8.87 -16.04 3.51
C TYR A 38 8.43 -14.59 3.26
N ASP A 39 7.15 -14.30 3.33
CA ASP A 39 6.54 -12.98 3.11
C ASP A 39 5.51 -12.69 4.22
N PRO A 40 5.97 -12.41 5.46
CA PRO A 40 5.10 -12.24 6.60
C PRO A 40 4.16 -11.04 6.42
N VAL A 41 2.87 -11.24 6.68
CA VAL A 41 1.91 -10.16 6.89
C VAL A 41 1.71 -9.97 8.39
N ILE A 42 1.93 -8.75 8.86
CA ILE A 42 1.89 -8.40 10.28
C ILE A 42 0.71 -7.46 10.55
N ASN A 43 0.03 -7.66 11.67
CA ASN A 43 -1.04 -6.78 12.15
C ASN A 43 -0.47 -5.53 12.82
N GLY A 44 -1.25 -4.45 12.97
CA GLY A 44 -0.78 -3.28 13.70
C GLY A 44 0.21 -2.39 12.94
N MET A 45 0.37 -2.60 11.63
CA MET A 45 1.27 -1.79 10.80
C MET A 45 0.69 -0.38 10.57
N ILE A 46 1.57 0.63 10.50
CA ILE A 46 1.20 2.03 10.23
C ILE A 46 1.13 2.23 8.73
N TYR A 47 -0.04 2.61 8.24
CA TYR A 47 -0.26 2.90 6.82
C TYR A 47 -0.13 4.39 6.50
N PHE A 48 -0.37 5.24 7.49
CA PHE A 48 -0.31 6.68 7.38
C PHE A 48 -0.04 7.27 8.76
N THR A 49 0.76 8.32 8.83
CA THR A 49 0.98 9.11 10.04
C THR A 49 0.53 10.52 9.72
N GLU A 50 -0.27 11.11 10.59
CA GLU A 50 -0.72 12.49 10.48
C GLU A 50 -0.21 13.28 11.67
N LYS A 51 0.49 14.37 11.39
CA LYS A 51 1.02 15.30 12.39
C LYS A 51 0.45 16.67 12.13
N PHE A 52 -0.42 17.11 13.03
CA PHE A 52 -1.10 18.37 12.86
C PHE A 52 -0.19 19.54 13.16
N SER A 53 -0.22 20.52 12.27
CA SER A 53 0.40 21.83 12.47
C SER A 53 -0.70 22.87 12.36
N ASN A 54 -1.03 23.53 13.47
CA ASN A 54 -2.05 24.57 13.51
C ASN A 54 -1.43 25.93 13.90
N PRO A 55 -1.60 26.99 13.08
CA PRO A 55 -2.22 26.98 11.74
C PRO A 55 -1.38 26.23 10.70
N LEU A 56 -2.06 25.67 9.69
CA LEU A 56 -1.43 25.00 8.54
C LEU A 56 -0.83 26.01 7.55
N ASP A 57 -1.52 27.15 7.39
CA ASP A 57 -1.09 28.28 6.55
C ASP A 57 -1.68 29.57 7.12
N TYR A 58 -1.02 30.71 6.92
CA TYR A 58 -1.52 32.02 7.31
C TYR A 58 -0.90 33.12 6.45
N GLY A 59 -1.62 34.23 6.32
CA GLY A 59 -1.12 35.38 5.58
C GLY A 59 -2.18 36.44 5.36
N VAL A 60 -2.11 37.13 4.22
CA VAL A 60 -3.15 38.07 3.77
C VAL A 60 -3.71 37.69 2.42
N LEU A 61 -4.97 38.04 2.18
CA LEU A 61 -5.63 37.83 0.91
C LEU A 61 -4.99 38.68 -0.20
N GLY A 62 -4.76 38.07 -1.36
CA GLY A 62 -4.22 38.71 -2.56
C GLY A 62 -5.28 39.48 -3.36
N THR A 63 -4.80 40.25 -4.33
CA THR A 63 -5.63 40.97 -5.31
C THR A 63 -6.50 39.99 -6.09
N GLY A 64 -7.78 40.30 -6.26
CA GLY A 64 -8.77 39.43 -6.92
C GLY A 64 -9.67 38.64 -5.96
N SER A 65 -9.33 38.62 -4.66
CA SER A 65 -10.18 38.05 -3.62
C SER A 65 -11.54 38.77 -3.54
N ASN A 66 -12.61 38.00 -3.46
CA ASN A 66 -13.99 38.47 -3.32
C ASN A 66 -14.81 37.45 -2.51
N ASP A 67 -16.10 37.73 -2.33
CA ASP A 67 -17.01 36.94 -1.51
C ASP A 67 -17.17 35.48 -1.98
N ALA A 68 -16.94 35.17 -3.26
CA ALA A 68 -17.07 33.82 -3.82
C ALA A 68 -15.74 33.06 -3.96
N VAL A 69 -14.63 33.78 -4.20
CA VAL A 69 -13.31 33.18 -4.43
C VAL A 69 -12.25 33.98 -3.66
N LEU A 70 -11.47 33.28 -2.85
CA LEU A 70 -10.33 33.86 -2.15
C LEU A 70 -9.06 33.60 -2.96
N VAL A 71 -8.18 34.59 -3.06
CA VAL A 71 -6.87 34.44 -3.68
C VAL A 71 -5.84 34.57 -2.57
N LEU A 72 -5.01 33.56 -2.35
CA LEU A 72 -3.91 33.63 -1.38
C LEU A 72 -2.78 34.48 -1.97
N ASN A 73 -2.14 35.31 -1.17
CA ASN A 73 -1.04 36.16 -1.63
C ASN A 73 0.27 35.36 -1.73
N SER A 74 0.91 35.38 -2.90
CA SER A 74 2.19 34.68 -3.16
C SER A 74 3.41 35.29 -2.48
N GLY A 75 3.29 36.49 -1.89
CA GLY A 75 4.38 37.22 -1.23
C GLY A 75 4.52 36.95 0.28
N GLN A 76 3.97 35.85 0.79
CA GLN A 76 3.97 35.51 2.22
C GLN A 76 5.23 34.73 2.66
N PRO A 77 5.54 34.67 3.97
CA PRO A 77 6.73 33.99 4.48
C PRO A 77 6.74 32.47 4.25
N GLN A 78 5.57 31.84 4.14
CA GLN A 78 5.42 30.43 3.81
C GLN A 78 4.90 30.28 2.36
N PRO A 79 5.57 29.45 1.53
CA PRO A 79 5.09 29.15 0.19
C PRO A 79 3.82 28.29 0.27
N GLN A 80 2.80 28.63 -0.52
CA GLN A 80 1.59 27.81 -0.63
C GLN A 80 1.90 26.47 -1.29
N SER A 81 1.12 25.44 -0.95
CA SER A 81 1.30 24.09 -1.51
C SER A 81 1.12 24.08 -3.03
N PRO A 82 1.99 23.42 -3.81
CA PRO A 82 1.81 23.29 -5.26
C PRO A 82 0.78 22.21 -5.64
N ILE A 83 0.21 21.51 -4.66
CA ILE A 83 -0.69 20.37 -4.89
C ILE A 83 -2.13 20.88 -5.05
N PRO A 84 -2.81 20.57 -6.17
CA PRO A 84 -4.25 20.84 -6.32
C PRO A 84 -5.04 20.27 -5.14
N ASP A 85 -6.05 21.01 -4.67
CA ASP A 85 -6.94 20.57 -3.59
C ASP A 85 -6.26 20.27 -2.24
N TYR A 86 -5.01 20.73 -2.05
CA TYR A 86 -4.24 20.53 -0.81
C TYR A 86 -4.98 20.97 0.45
N TYR A 87 -5.75 22.07 0.39
CA TYR A 87 -6.50 22.61 1.52
C TYR A 87 -7.95 22.10 1.64
N ASN A 88 -8.41 21.17 0.80
CA ASN A 88 -9.79 20.68 0.86
C ASN A 88 -10.12 20.04 2.20
N GLY A 89 -11.22 20.46 2.82
CA GLY A 89 -11.59 20.04 4.18
C GLY A 89 -10.96 20.87 5.31
N CYS A 90 -9.97 21.73 5.02
CA CYS A 90 -9.49 22.68 6.01
C CYS A 90 -10.52 23.79 6.26
N ILE A 91 -10.42 24.45 7.42
CA ILE A 91 -11.15 25.68 7.71
C ILE A 91 -10.24 26.87 7.43
N ILE A 92 -10.73 27.84 6.67
CA ILE A 92 -10.14 29.18 6.60
C ILE A 92 -10.87 30.14 7.52
N SER A 93 -10.10 30.87 8.32
CA SER A 93 -10.54 31.97 9.18
C SER A 93 -10.04 33.28 8.59
N ILE A 94 -10.91 34.26 8.41
CA ILE A 94 -10.58 35.56 7.80
C ILE A 94 -11.02 36.66 8.75
N THR A 95 -10.12 37.59 9.08
CA THR A 95 -10.48 38.77 9.88
C THR A 95 -10.84 39.92 8.94
N THR A 96 -12.11 40.32 8.96
CA THR A 96 -12.59 41.45 8.16
C THR A 96 -12.24 42.79 8.82
N GLY A 97 -12.40 43.90 8.08
CA GLY A 97 -12.05 45.26 8.55
C GLY A 97 -12.85 45.76 9.78
N VAL A 98 -13.90 45.05 10.20
CA VAL A 98 -14.70 45.35 11.41
C VAL A 98 -14.26 44.46 12.60
N GLY A 99 -13.16 43.72 12.47
CA GLY A 99 -12.70 42.75 13.48
C GLY A 99 -13.57 41.50 13.58
N GLN A 100 -14.55 41.33 12.68
CA GLN A 100 -15.35 40.11 12.59
C GLN A 100 -14.53 39.01 11.94
N VAL A 101 -14.53 37.84 12.57
CA VAL A 101 -13.88 36.63 12.06
C VAL A 101 -14.91 35.78 11.33
N ILE A 102 -14.64 35.47 10.07
CA ILE A 102 -15.48 34.59 9.24
C ILE A 102 -14.74 33.27 9.06
N THR A 103 -15.39 32.16 9.38
CA THR A 103 -14.86 30.80 9.15
C THR A 103 -15.64 30.08 8.06
N ARG A 104 -14.92 29.41 7.15
CA ARG A 104 -15.50 28.59 6.06
C ARG A 104 -14.69 27.33 5.82
N VAL A 105 -15.35 26.29 5.31
CA VAL A 105 -14.68 25.06 4.88
C VAL A 105 -14.22 25.25 3.43
N ILE A 106 -12.98 24.87 3.16
CA ILE A 106 -12.41 24.88 1.82
C ILE A 106 -12.86 23.61 1.07
N VAL A 107 -13.38 23.78 -0.14
CA VAL A 107 -13.86 22.68 -1.01
C VAL A 107 -13.09 22.58 -2.32
N GLY A 108 -12.16 23.50 -2.57
CA GLY A 108 -11.28 23.44 -3.73
C GLY A 108 -10.06 24.34 -3.55
N TYR A 109 -8.94 23.94 -4.12
CA TYR A 109 -7.74 24.77 -4.20
C TYR A 109 -7.01 24.62 -5.54
N GLN A 110 -6.77 25.75 -6.22
CA GLN A 110 -6.06 25.80 -7.48
C GLN A 110 -4.68 26.45 -7.31
N PRO A 111 -3.57 25.69 -7.35
CA PRO A 111 -2.22 26.22 -7.09
C PRO A 111 -1.75 27.19 -8.17
N SER A 112 -2.16 27.01 -9.44
CA SER A 112 -1.74 27.91 -10.54
C SER A 112 -2.23 29.34 -10.39
N THR A 113 -3.32 29.56 -9.66
CA THR A 113 -3.93 30.88 -9.43
C THR A 113 -4.01 31.23 -7.95
N LEU A 114 -3.49 30.36 -7.06
CA LEU A 114 -3.63 30.44 -5.61
C LEU A 114 -5.08 30.67 -5.15
N SER A 115 -6.05 30.15 -5.91
CA SER A 115 -7.46 30.38 -5.65
C SER A 115 -8.01 29.30 -4.72
N VAL A 116 -8.74 29.72 -3.69
CA VAL A 116 -9.41 28.87 -2.71
C VAL A 116 -10.92 29.04 -2.88
N PHE A 117 -11.61 27.91 -3.01
CA PHE A 117 -13.06 27.83 -3.15
C PHE A 117 -13.68 27.37 -1.83
N LEU A 118 -14.75 28.05 -1.42
CA LEU A 118 -15.40 27.83 -0.13
C LEU A 118 -16.72 27.07 -0.30
N ASN A 119 -17.10 26.32 0.73
CA ASN A 119 -18.39 25.63 0.78
C ASN A 119 -19.58 26.61 0.68
N VAL A 120 -19.42 27.81 1.23
CA VAL A 120 -20.40 28.90 1.19
C VAL A 120 -19.65 30.21 1.05
N ALA A 121 -20.17 31.11 0.20
CA ALA A 121 -19.63 32.45 0.02
C ALA A 121 -19.51 33.20 1.37
N CYS A 122 -18.50 34.07 1.43
CA CYS A 122 -18.32 35.03 2.51
C CYS A 122 -19.09 36.33 2.20
N ASN A 123 -19.09 37.26 3.15
CA ASN A 123 -19.60 38.62 2.93
C ASN A 123 -18.53 39.61 3.38
N GLY A 124 -18.23 40.62 2.56
CA GLY A 124 -17.30 41.70 2.91
C GLY A 124 -15.83 41.32 2.79
N ILE A 125 -15.51 40.35 1.94
CA ILE A 125 -14.12 40.00 1.63
C ILE A 125 -13.47 41.09 0.79
N GLN A 126 -12.27 41.48 1.19
CA GLN A 126 -11.43 42.46 0.50
C GLN A 126 -9.98 41.98 0.49
N PRO A 127 -9.17 42.35 -0.53
CA PRO A 127 -7.73 42.13 -0.52
C PRO A 127 -7.06 42.71 0.74
N ASN A 128 -5.91 42.15 1.13
CA ASN A 128 -5.11 42.47 2.31
C ASN A 128 -5.75 42.16 3.68
N GLN A 129 -6.91 41.52 3.73
CA GLN A 129 -7.45 40.97 4.98
C GLN A 129 -6.60 39.76 5.42
N PRO A 130 -6.26 39.64 6.72
CA PRO A 130 -5.49 38.50 7.19
C PRO A 130 -6.36 37.24 7.23
N TYR A 131 -5.74 36.11 6.93
CA TYR A 131 -6.34 34.79 7.00
C TYR A 131 -5.43 33.80 7.74
N ALA A 132 -6.04 32.74 8.25
CA ALA A 132 -5.36 31.55 8.73
C ALA A 132 -6.16 30.30 8.34
N ILE A 133 -5.48 29.26 7.89
CA ILE A 133 -6.03 27.96 7.52
C ILE A 133 -5.69 26.96 8.62
N TYR A 134 -6.68 26.21 9.06
CA TYR A 134 -6.59 25.22 10.12
C TYR A 134 -7.11 23.87 9.65
N GLU A 135 -6.50 22.80 10.13
CA GLU A 135 -7.04 21.46 9.99
C GLU A 135 -8.23 21.28 10.95
N LEU A 136 -9.28 20.60 10.50
CA LEU A 136 -10.48 20.39 11.30
C LEU A 136 -10.51 18.98 11.85
N ASN A 137 -10.09 18.84 13.10
CA ASN A 137 -10.22 17.60 13.84
C ASN A 137 -11.23 17.77 14.98
N THR A 138 -12.06 16.76 15.18
CA THR A 138 -13.02 16.73 16.27
C THR A 138 -13.02 15.33 16.91
N PRO A 139 -13.67 15.17 18.08
CA PRO A 139 -13.88 13.83 18.62
C PRO A 139 -14.71 12.91 17.72
N ASP A 140 -15.38 13.44 16.68
CA ASP A 140 -16.27 12.69 15.79
C ASP A 140 -15.61 12.30 14.45
N PHE A 141 -14.56 13.03 14.03
CA PHE A 141 -13.81 12.75 12.81
C PHE A 141 -12.43 13.40 12.82
N VAL A 142 -11.53 12.90 12.00
CA VAL A 142 -10.23 13.52 11.69
C VAL A 142 -10.18 13.91 10.22
N HIS A 143 -9.47 15.00 9.94
CA HIS A 143 -9.15 15.43 8.59
C HIS A 143 -7.76 14.91 8.19
N PHE A 144 -7.64 14.37 6.98
CA PHE A 144 -6.35 13.95 6.41
C PHE A 144 -5.88 14.97 5.39
N THR A 145 -4.69 15.52 5.56
CA THR A 145 -4.10 16.39 4.55
C THR A 145 -3.40 15.57 3.48
N MET A 146 -3.12 16.21 2.34
CA MET A 146 -2.41 15.54 1.27
C MET A 146 -0.93 15.65 1.59
N ASP A 147 -0.33 14.56 2.04
CA ASP A 147 1.12 14.51 2.14
C ASP A 147 1.74 14.37 0.74
N VAL A 148 2.88 15.05 0.57
CA VAL A 148 3.71 15.04 -0.64
C VAL A 148 4.44 13.70 -0.79
N ASP A 149 4.54 12.91 0.28
CA ASP A 149 5.23 11.63 0.30
C ASP A 149 4.38 10.50 -0.33
N ALA A 150 4.64 10.33 -1.63
CA ALA A 150 3.93 9.55 -2.64
C ALA A 150 3.70 8.03 -2.40
N ASN A 151 3.98 7.50 -1.21
CA ASN A 151 3.88 6.06 -0.95
C ASN A 151 2.51 5.60 -0.42
N HIS A 152 1.63 6.54 -0.05
CA HIS A 152 0.39 6.22 0.68
C HIS A 152 -0.90 6.76 0.02
N ALA A 153 -0.78 7.38 -1.17
CA ALA A 153 -1.86 8.07 -1.88
C ALA A 153 -3.12 7.22 -2.20
N ASP A 154 -3.02 5.89 -2.19
CA ASP A 154 -4.16 5.03 -2.51
C ASP A 154 -5.24 5.00 -1.41
N LEU A 155 -4.92 5.48 -0.21
CA LEU A 155 -5.85 5.54 0.93
C LEU A 155 -6.76 6.77 0.93
N LEU A 156 -6.54 7.73 0.03
CA LEU A 156 -7.22 9.03 0.08
C LEU A 156 -8.09 9.35 -1.14
N ASN A 157 -8.06 8.52 -2.19
CA ASN A 157 -8.64 8.82 -3.50
C ASN A 157 -10.03 8.19 -3.77
N ASP A 158 -10.64 7.54 -2.77
CA ASP A 158 -11.93 6.87 -2.90
C ASP A 158 -12.63 6.85 -1.54
N ASP A 159 -13.96 7.05 -1.50
CA ASP A 159 -14.78 7.10 -0.28
C ASP A 159 -14.70 5.80 0.53
N GLN A 160 -14.29 4.69 -0.09
CA GLN A 160 -14.09 3.41 0.58
C GLN A 160 -12.66 3.15 1.05
N ALA A 161 -11.71 4.03 0.74
CA ALA A 161 -10.29 3.71 0.80
C ALA A 161 -9.76 3.39 2.21
N CYS A 162 -10.29 4.03 3.26
CA CYS A 162 -9.92 3.76 4.65
C CYS A 162 -11.10 3.30 5.54
N THR A 163 -12.28 3.03 4.95
CA THR A 163 -13.43 2.52 5.71
C THR A 163 -13.07 1.19 6.38
N GLY A 164 -13.35 1.09 7.68
CA GLY A 164 -13.03 -0.08 8.50
C GLY A 164 -11.63 -0.08 9.11
N TYR A 165 -10.75 0.86 8.74
CA TYR A 165 -9.43 1.02 9.36
C TYR A 165 -9.58 1.72 10.72
N TYR A 166 -8.51 1.78 11.49
CA TYR A 166 -8.44 2.44 12.77
C TYR A 166 -7.59 3.71 12.68
N VAL A 167 -8.07 4.79 13.26
CA VAL A 167 -7.27 5.95 13.63
C VAL A 167 -6.82 5.73 15.07
N MET A 168 -5.51 5.54 15.25
CA MET A 168 -4.87 5.34 16.55
C MET A 168 -4.20 6.63 17.00
N ASP A 169 -4.47 7.03 18.23
CA ASP A 169 -3.86 8.18 18.89
C ASP A 169 -2.48 7.82 19.42
N GLU A 170 -1.45 8.33 18.77
CA GLU A 170 -0.07 8.09 19.13
C GLU A 170 0.34 8.86 20.40
N THR A 171 -0.32 9.95 20.76
CA THR A 171 -0.02 10.69 22.00
C THR A 171 -0.55 9.93 23.21
N LEU A 172 -1.77 9.41 23.14
CA LEU A 172 -2.46 8.78 24.27
C LEU A 172 -2.19 7.27 24.39
N SER A 173 -1.74 6.61 23.32
CA SER A 173 -1.46 5.17 23.34
C SER A 173 -0.10 4.84 23.93
N ASN A 174 -0.08 4.02 24.99
CA ASN A 174 1.14 3.49 25.59
C ASN A 174 0.87 2.17 26.34
N GLY A 175 1.84 1.27 26.31
CA GLY A 175 1.74 -0.10 26.78
C GLY A 175 0.63 -0.88 26.09
N SER A 176 -0.14 -1.62 26.88
CA SER A 176 -1.36 -2.32 26.44
C SER A 176 -2.58 -1.39 26.29
N LYS A 177 -2.48 -0.12 26.71
CA LYS A 177 -3.54 0.87 26.51
C LYS A 177 -3.39 1.48 25.13
N ILE A 178 -4.06 0.87 24.14
CA ILE A 178 -4.17 1.38 22.78
C ILE A 178 -5.44 2.23 22.65
N VAL A 179 -5.28 3.52 22.36
CA VAL A 179 -6.39 4.46 22.14
C VAL A 179 -6.62 4.61 20.65
N ALA A 180 -7.73 4.09 20.16
CA ALA A 180 -8.06 4.15 18.73
C ALA A 180 -9.58 4.14 18.47
N ARG A 181 -9.98 4.56 17.27
CA ARG A 181 -11.34 4.47 16.76
C ARG A 181 -11.38 3.94 15.33
N GLN A 182 -12.36 3.07 15.07
CA GLN A 182 -12.59 2.58 13.72
C GLN A 182 -13.26 3.66 12.87
N ILE A 183 -12.82 3.82 11.63
CA ILE A 183 -13.41 4.68 10.61
C ILE A 183 -14.68 3.98 10.10
N ASN A 184 -15.82 4.64 10.25
CA ASN A 184 -17.11 4.17 9.75
C ASN A 184 -17.34 4.57 8.29
N TYR A 185 -16.93 5.79 7.95
CA TYR A 185 -17.10 6.37 6.62
C TYR A 185 -15.96 7.35 6.34
N TYR A 186 -15.50 7.38 5.10
CA TYR A 186 -14.51 8.34 4.64
C TYR A 186 -15.09 9.14 3.48
N ASP A 187 -15.05 10.47 3.61
CA ASP A 187 -15.40 11.40 2.54
C ASP A 187 -14.12 11.76 1.80
N ALA A 188 -13.92 11.26 0.58
CA ALA A 188 -12.71 11.54 -0.19
C ALA A 188 -12.65 12.97 -0.74
N SER A 189 -13.79 13.67 -0.85
CA SER A 189 -13.84 15.04 -1.37
C SER A 189 -13.34 16.04 -0.34
N LEU A 190 -13.77 15.88 0.92
CA LEU A 190 -13.33 16.71 2.05
C LEU A 190 -12.18 16.08 2.86
N ARG A 191 -11.89 14.80 2.63
CA ARG A 191 -10.89 13.99 3.35
C ARG A 191 -11.17 13.86 4.83
N TYR A 192 -12.45 13.71 5.18
CA TYR A 192 -12.89 13.47 6.55
C TYR A 192 -13.11 11.99 6.81
N ALA A 193 -12.42 11.45 7.80
CA ALA A 193 -12.66 10.11 8.32
C ALA A 193 -13.54 10.17 9.55
N TYR A 194 -14.81 9.82 9.37
CA TYR A 194 -15.79 9.79 10.44
C TYR A 194 -15.66 8.51 11.26
N TYR A 195 -15.58 8.68 12.57
CA TYR A 195 -15.43 7.56 13.47
C TYR A 195 -16.76 6.83 13.69
N LYS A 196 -16.67 5.52 13.94
CA LYS A 196 -17.79 4.71 14.39
C LYS A 196 -18.23 5.07 15.80
N GLU A 197 -17.28 5.47 16.65
CA GLU A 197 -17.50 5.93 18.01
C GLU A 197 -16.60 7.14 18.28
N ARG A 198 -17.07 8.07 19.11
CA ARG A 198 -16.33 9.30 19.41
C ARG A 198 -15.01 9.00 20.12
N MET A 199 -13.95 9.76 19.81
CA MET A 199 -12.68 9.72 20.54
C MET A 199 -12.89 9.93 22.05
N PRO A 200 -12.06 9.32 22.91
CA PRO A 200 -12.28 9.33 24.35
C PRO A 200 -11.98 10.70 24.98
N VAL A 201 -12.42 10.88 26.23
CA VAL A 201 -12.07 12.04 27.05
C VAL A 201 -10.54 12.08 27.25
N GLY A 202 -9.92 13.19 26.87
CA GLY A 202 -8.46 13.38 26.90
C GLY A 202 -7.86 13.70 25.53
N TRP A 203 -8.55 13.33 24.45
CA TRP A 203 -8.19 13.66 23.08
C TRP A 203 -8.05 15.18 22.88
N GLN A 204 -6.99 15.60 22.19
CA GLN A 204 -6.73 16.97 21.76
C GLN A 204 -6.60 17.05 20.24
N ALA A 205 -6.88 18.22 19.67
CA ALA A 205 -6.85 18.42 18.21
C ALA A 205 -5.44 18.41 17.60
N ASP A 206 -4.41 18.55 18.44
CA ASP A 206 -2.98 18.51 18.10
C ASP A 206 -2.32 17.16 18.41
N ASP A 207 -3.08 16.15 18.85
CA ASP A 207 -2.55 14.79 19.05
C ASP A 207 -2.11 14.18 17.71
N THR A 208 -0.99 13.44 17.72
CA THR A 208 -0.52 12.74 16.51
C THR A 208 -1.35 11.47 16.29
N TYR A 209 -1.80 11.20 15.06
CA TYR A 209 -2.52 9.95 14.75
C TYR A 209 -1.79 9.11 13.73
N THR A 210 -2.08 7.81 13.75
CA THR A 210 -1.77 6.90 12.64
C THR A 210 -3.03 6.19 12.16
N ILE A 211 -3.04 5.86 10.87
CA ILE A 211 -4.08 4.99 10.29
C ILE A 211 -3.52 3.58 10.18
N ARG A 212 -4.29 2.59 10.65
CA ARG A 212 -3.91 1.17 10.67
C ARG A 212 -5.08 0.28 10.30
N LYS A 213 -4.87 -0.79 9.53
CA LYS A 213 -5.91 -1.81 9.28
C LYS A 213 -6.31 -2.58 10.54
N THR A 214 -5.33 -2.85 11.39
CA THR A 214 -5.46 -3.54 12.66
C THR A 214 -4.61 -2.81 13.69
N LEU A 215 -4.88 -3.02 14.98
CA LEU A 215 -4.15 -2.36 16.05
C LEU A 215 -2.91 -3.16 16.47
N PRO A 216 -1.84 -2.49 16.95
CA PRO A 216 -0.75 -3.19 17.60
C PRO A 216 -1.23 -3.85 18.90
N PHE A 217 -0.52 -4.88 19.34
CA PHE A 217 -0.80 -5.55 20.61
C PHE A 217 -0.38 -4.67 21.79
N GLU A 218 0.82 -4.09 21.71
CA GLU A 218 1.32 -3.11 22.68
C GLU A 218 2.19 -2.05 21.98
N LYS A 219 2.39 -0.92 22.64
CA LYS A 219 3.28 0.16 22.18
C LYS A 219 4.16 0.64 23.33
N TRP A 220 5.46 0.79 23.12
CA TRP A 220 6.40 1.16 24.19
C TRP A 220 7.43 2.17 23.71
N THR A 221 7.81 3.12 24.57
CA THR A 221 9.01 3.93 24.38
C THR A 221 10.19 3.27 25.06
N LEU A 222 11.28 3.05 24.32
CA LEU A 222 12.46 2.39 24.85
C LEU A 222 13.27 3.32 25.76
N THR A 223 13.66 2.79 26.92
CA THR A 223 14.53 3.48 27.89
C THR A 223 16.01 3.14 27.73
N SER A 224 16.32 2.12 26.93
CA SER A 224 17.68 1.66 26.65
C SER A 224 17.82 1.28 25.18
N PRO A 225 18.99 1.44 24.56
CA PRO A 225 19.19 1.06 23.17
C PRO A 225 19.19 -0.46 23.03
N ALA A 226 18.71 -0.95 21.88
CA ALA A 226 18.82 -2.35 21.55
C ALA A 226 20.27 -2.73 21.18
N ASN A 227 20.67 -3.95 21.52
CA ASN A 227 22.03 -4.43 21.34
C ASN A 227 22.08 -5.57 20.33
N LEU A 228 23.06 -5.54 19.41
CA LEU A 228 23.29 -6.62 18.45
C LEU A 228 24.43 -7.52 18.94
N THR A 229 24.18 -8.80 19.12
CA THR A 229 25.22 -9.77 19.49
C THR A 229 24.96 -11.12 18.83
N GLY A 230 25.95 -11.64 18.11
CA GLY A 230 25.84 -12.96 17.45
C GLY A 230 24.73 -13.06 16.40
N GLY A 231 24.36 -11.97 15.73
CA GLY A 231 23.26 -11.94 14.74
C GLY A 231 21.86 -11.81 15.34
N PHE A 232 21.73 -11.76 16.67
CA PHE A 232 20.48 -11.52 17.37
C PHE A 232 20.40 -10.10 17.91
N LEU A 233 19.23 -9.51 17.77
CA LEU A 233 18.91 -8.21 18.34
C LEU A 233 18.27 -8.42 19.72
N TYR A 234 18.79 -7.76 20.73
CA TYR A 234 18.26 -7.79 22.08
C TYR A 234 17.60 -6.46 22.42
N VAL A 235 16.30 -6.49 22.69
CA VAL A 235 15.50 -5.31 23.04
C VAL A 235 15.02 -5.46 24.47
N THR A 236 15.33 -4.49 25.33
CA THR A 236 14.82 -4.45 26.71
C THR A 236 13.54 -3.61 26.74
N LEU A 237 12.43 -4.24 27.09
CA LEU A 237 11.13 -3.59 27.23
C LEU A 237 11.00 -2.90 28.60
N PRO A 238 10.11 -1.90 28.74
CA PRO A 238 9.84 -1.25 30.02
C PRO A 238 9.37 -2.22 31.11
N SER A 239 9.50 -1.81 32.38
CA SER A 239 9.09 -2.63 33.53
C SER A 239 7.60 -3.02 33.53
N GLN A 240 6.76 -2.20 32.88
CA GLN A 240 5.33 -2.46 32.73
C GLN A 240 5.01 -3.56 31.70
N ALA A 241 5.97 -4.01 30.89
CA ALA A 241 5.79 -5.15 29.99
C ALA A 241 5.63 -6.47 30.78
N SER A 242 5.23 -7.54 30.09
CA SER A 242 4.87 -8.81 30.74
C SER A 242 5.97 -9.40 31.62
N GLY A 243 5.55 -9.91 32.78
CA GLY A 243 6.36 -10.64 33.74
C GLY A 243 6.82 -12.03 33.33
N GLN A 244 6.18 -12.59 32.30
CA GLN A 244 6.19 -14.02 32.03
C GLN A 244 7.17 -14.35 30.92
N ASP A 245 7.99 -15.38 31.14
CA ASP A 245 8.87 -15.91 30.11
C ASP A 245 8.07 -16.37 28.89
N GLU A 246 8.65 -16.19 27.72
CA GLU A 246 8.10 -16.58 26.42
C GLU A 246 6.76 -15.91 26.02
N PHE A 247 6.25 -14.96 26.80
CA PHE A 247 4.95 -14.32 26.55
C PHE A 247 4.82 -13.67 25.16
N TYR A 248 5.88 -13.05 24.64
CA TYR A 248 5.89 -12.37 23.35
C TYR A 248 6.42 -13.24 22.19
N VAL A 249 6.67 -14.54 22.41
CA VAL A 249 7.26 -15.41 21.39
C VAL A 249 6.29 -15.61 20.23
N GLY A 250 6.80 -15.50 19.00
CA GLY A 250 5.98 -15.54 17.78
C GLY A 250 5.34 -14.20 17.41
N THR A 251 5.47 -13.17 18.24
CA THR A 251 5.14 -11.78 17.88
C THR A 251 6.35 -11.09 17.24
N TYR A 252 6.16 -9.85 16.80
CA TYR A 252 7.16 -9.05 16.13
C TYR A 252 7.30 -7.69 16.82
N ILE A 253 8.52 -7.16 16.85
CA ILE A 253 8.79 -5.76 17.18
C ILE A 253 8.79 -4.98 15.86
N TYR A 254 7.93 -3.98 15.77
CA TYR A 254 7.84 -3.05 14.66
C TYR A 254 8.23 -1.66 15.11
N PHE A 255 9.14 -1.01 14.39
CA PHE A 255 9.56 0.35 14.68
C PHE A 255 9.94 1.11 13.40
N TYR A 256 9.95 2.43 13.49
CA TYR A 256 10.33 3.35 12.41
C TYR A 256 11.19 4.49 12.95
N THR A 257 12.08 5.01 12.10
CA THR A 257 12.98 6.13 12.43
C THR A 257 12.45 7.47 11.97
N ASP A 258 11.87 7.51 10.78
CA ASP A 258 11.60 8.73 10.01
C ASP A 258 10.41 8.55 9.05
N GLU A 259 9.46 7.67 9.40
CA GLU A 259 8.23 7.36 8.64
C GLU A 259 8.43 6.81 7.21
N THR A 260 9.69 6.76 6.75
CA THR A 260 10.08 6.19 5.45
C THR A 260 10.78 4.84 5.59
N ILE A 261 11.48 4.60 6.70
CA ILE A 261 12.15 3.32 6.99
C ILE A 261 11.44 2.59 8.12
N TYR A 262 10.84 1.46 7.76
CA TYR A 262 10.14 0.56 8.66
C TYR A 262 10.94 -0.71 8.90
N SER A 263 11.04 -1.13 10.15
CA SER A 263 11.82 -2.29 10.55
C SER A 263 11.00 -3.22 11.41
N THR A 264 11.01 -4.50 11.06
CA THR A 264 10.32 -5.55 11.83
C THR A 264 11.26 -6.66 12.22
N TYR A 265 11.16 -7.10 13.48
CA TYR A 265 11.96 -8.18 14.03
C TYR A 265 11.08 -9.23 14.70
N SER A 266 11.23 -10.48 14.29
CA SER A 266 10.54 -11.61 14.93
C SER A 266 11.16 -11.91 16.29
N ILE A 267 10.34 -11.96 17.34
CA ILE A 267 10.73 -12.37 18.69
C ILE A 267 10.75 -13.90 18.74
N ILE A 268 11.92 -14.47 19.05
CA ILE A 268 12.13 -15.92 19.12
C ILE A 268 12.28 -16.46 20.54
N ALA A 269 12.59 -15.58 21.49
CA ALA A 269 12.65 -15.89 22.92
C ALA A 269 12.39 -14.61 23.72
N TYR A 270 11.83 -14.74 24.91
CA TYR A 270 11.58 -13.61 25.81
C TYR A 270 11.86 -13.99 27.27
N ASP A 271 12.81 -13.28 27.88
CA ASP A 271 13.08 -13.34 29.31
C ASP A 271 12.16 -12.36 30.02
N GLY A 272 11.15 -12.90 30.70
CA GLY A 272 10.19 -12.15 31.48
C GLY A 272 10.88 -11.42 32.62
N PHE A 273 11.74 -12.09 33.40
CA PHE A 273 12.40 -11.48 34.57
C PHE A 273 13.19 -10.21 34.21
N ASN A 274 13.99 -10.24 33.14
CA ASN A 274 14.78 -9.08 32.70
C ASN A 274 14.08 -8.22 31.63
N ARG A 275 12.84 -8.55 31.27
CA ARG A 275 12.05 -7.89 30.21
C ARG A 275 12.79 -7.83 28.86
N LYS A 276 13.55 -8.87 28.52
CA LYS A 276 14.47 -8.86 27.39
C LYS A 276 13.97 -9.76 26.26
N ALA A 277 13.63 -9.16 25.13
CA ALA A 277 13.27 -9.86 23.90
C ALA A 277 14.54 -10.18 23.08
N THR A 278 14.65 -11.43 22.63
CA THR A 278 15.65 -11.85 21.65
C THR A 278 14.98 -11.98 20.29
N CYS A 279 15.47 -11.21 19.32
CA CYS A 279 14.88 -11.12 18.00
C CYS A 279 15.87 -11.52 16.90
N LEU A 280 15.34 -12.08 15.82
CA LEU A 280 16.12 -12.35 14.60
C LEU A 280 16.31 -11.06 13.79
N LYS A 281 17.57 -10.66 13.56
CA LYS A 281 17.91 -9.60 12.59
C LYS A 281 18.27 -10.25 11.26
N ARG A 282 17.36 -10.20 10.29
CA ARG A 282 17.59 -10.76 8.95
C ARG A 282 18.12 -9.72 7.95
N ASP A 283 17.89 -8.44 8.22
CA ASP A 283 18.12 -7.37 7.25
C ASP A 283 19.07 -6.30 7.80
N SER A 284 19.52 -5.41 6.92
CA SER A 284 20.30 -4.20 7.24
C SER A 284 19.48 -3.09 7.92
N ASN A 285 18.27 -3.41 8.36
CA ASN A 285 17.34 -2.51 9.03
C ASN A 285 17.99 -1.76 10.20
N PRO A 286 17.69 -0.45 10.37
CA PRO A 286 18.19 0.37 11.48
C PRO A 286 17.88 -0.29 12.82
N ILE A 287 18.62 -0.01 13.88
CA ILE A 287 18.41 -0.62 15.21
C ILE A 287 17.71 0.40 16.12
N PRO A 288 16.69 0.01 16.90
CA PRO A 288 16.01 0.95 17.77
C PRO A 288 16.90 1.38 18.95
N THR A 289 16.88 2.68 19.24
CA THR A 289 17.68 3.34 20.27
C THR A 289 16.81 3.92 21.39
N THR A 290 17.43 4.47 22.44
CA THR A 290 16.71 5.13 23.55
C THR A 290 15.82 6.26 23.03
N GLY A 291 14.58 6.34 23.54
CA GLY A 291 13.59 7.33 23.15
C GLY A 291 12.79 6.94 21.91
N ASN A 292 13.19 5.91 21.17
CA ASN A 292 12.37 5.41 20.06
C ASN A 292 11.15 4.68 20.58
N THR A 293 10.05 4.83 19.85
CA THR A 293 8.79 4.14 20.11
C THR A 293 8.70 2.89 19.25
N ILE A 294 8.42 1.76 19.88
CA ILE A 294 8.23 0.46 19.25
C ILE A 294 6.79 -0.01 19.43
N ASN A 295 6.33 -0.86 18.53
CA ASN A 295 5.06 -1.55 18.61
C ASN A 295 5.33 -3.06 18.67
N ILE A 296 4.67 -3.75 19.60
CA ILE A 296 4.59 -5.20 19.59
C ILE A 296 3.38 -5.57 18.75
N VAL A 297 3.59 -6.39 17.74
CA VAL A 297 2.61 -6.67 16.69
C VAL A 297 2.53 -8.17 16.42
N THR A 298 1.34 -8.65 16.09
CA THR A 298 1.09 -10.09 15.89
C THR A 298 1.24 -10.47 14.43
N PHE A 299 1.72 -11.68 14.18
CA PHE A 299 1.67 -12.31 12.86
C PHE A 299 0.23 -12.60 12.43
N SER A 300 -0.11 -12.28 11.19
CA SER A 300 -1.40 -12.64 10.58
C SER A 300 -1.27 -13.95 9.80
N HIS A 301 -0.49 -13.92 8.72
CA HIS A 301 -0.25 -15.07 7.85
C HIS A 301 1.01 -14.85 7.00
N ASP A 302 1.51 -15.92 6.39
CA ASP A 302 2.52 -15.82 5.33
C ASP A 302 1.77 -15.62 4.01
N ASN A 303 2.06 -14.54 3.31
CA ASN A 303 1.40 -14.22 2.06
C ASN A 303 1.90 -15.11 0.91
N PHE A 304 3.11 -15.66 1.03
CA PHE A 304 3.72 -16.51 0.04
C PHE A 304 3.03 -17.88 -0.06
N ALA A 305 2.54 -18.22 -1.26
CA ALA A 305 1.96 -19.54 -1.54
C ALA A 305 2.62 -20.18 -2.78
N PRO A 306 3.34 -21.31 -2.63
CA PRO A 306 3.83 -22.07 -3.78
C PRO A 306 2.67 -22.75 -4.51
N LEU A 307 2.91 -23.16 -5.76
CA LEU A 307 1.92 -23.96 -6.49
C LEU A 307 1.84 -25.36 -5.86
N SER A 308 0.65 -25.70 -5.36
CA SER A 308 0.34 -27.05 -4.91
C SER A 308 -0.09 -27.91 -6.10
N TYR A 309 0.65 -28.97 -6.35
CA TYR A 309 0.35 -29.91 -7.42
C TYR A 309 0.08 -31.31 -6.85
N ASN A 310 -1.11 -31.82 -7.11
CA ASN A 310 -1.58 -33.12 -6.59
C ASN A 310 -1.37 -34.30 -7.55
N GLY A 311 -0.56 -34.15 -8.60
CA GLY A 311 -0.29 -35.23 -9.56
C GLY A 311 0.86 -36.14 -9.15
N SER A 312 0.96 -37.30 -9.82
CA SER A 312 2.03 -38.28 -9.56
C SER A 312 3.39 -37.79 -10.06
N LEU A 313 4.40 -37.88 -9.19
CA LEU A 313 5.81 -37.62 -9.50
C LEU A 313 6.41 -38.63 -10.50
N VAL A 314 5.87 -39.85 -10.56
CA VAL A 314 6.50 -40.99 -11.24
C VAL A 314 6.44 -40.87 -12.77
N SER A 315 5.43 -40.17 -13.32
CA SER A 315 5.24 -40.05 -14.78
C SER A 315 5.65 -38.69 -15.39
N GLN A 316 6.35 -37.83 -14.64
CA GLN A 316 6.52 -36.41 -15.01
C GLN A 316 7.95 -35.85 -14.87
N ASN A 317 8.97 -36.72 -14.76
CA ASN A 317 10.37 -36.27 -14.83
C ASN A 317 10.81 -35.86 -16.25
N GLN A 318 9.99 -36.12 -17.28
CA GLN A 318 10.27 -35.75 -18.66
C GLN A 318 9.34 -34.63 -19.12
N VAL A 319 9.90 -33.66 -19.86
CA VAL A 319 9.13 -32.61 -20.51
C VAL A 319 8.32 -33.24 -21.66
N VAL A 320 6.99 -33.14 -21.60
CA VAL A 320 6.05 -33.71 -22.59
C VAL A 320 5.23 -32.61 -23.23
N CYS A 321 4.65 -32.88 -24.41
CA CYS A 321 3.82 -31.90 -25.11
C CYS A 321 2.49 -31.70 -24.37
N TYR A 322 2.20 -30.45 -24.03
CA TYR A 322 0.90 -29.99 -23.56
C TYR A 322 0.35 -28.96 -24.53
N GLU A 323 -0.95 -29.01 -24.73
CA GLU A 323 -1.72 -27.87 -25.22
C GLU A 323 -2.06 -26.99 -24.03
N ILE A 324 -1.60 -25.73 -24.05
CA ILE A 324 -1.86 -24.72 -23.04
C ILE A 324 -2.70 -23.61 -23.67
N ALA A 325 -3.73 -23.16 -22.97
CA ALA A 325 -4.50 -21.98 -23.35
C ALA A 325 -4.61 -21.01 -22.17
N LEU A 326 -4.50 -19.72 -22.44
CA LEU A 326 -4.86 -18.68 -21.49
C LEU A 326 -6.38 -18.46 -21.56
N LEU A 327 -7.09 -18.70 -20.46
CA LEU A 327 -8.54 -18.52 -20.40
C LEU A 327 -8.91 -17.08 -20.01
N ARG A 328 -8.24 -16.56 -18.99
CA ARG A 328 -8.52 -15.24 -18.43
C ARG A 328 -7.24 -14.59 -17.93
N LEU A 329 -7.11 -13.29 -18.15
CA LEU A 329 -6.10 -12.44 -17.55
C LEU A 329 -6.77 -11.18 -17.02
N THR A 330 -6.57 -10.86 -15.75
CA THR A 330 -7.09 -9.63 -15.13
C THR A 330 -5.90 -8.74 -14.77
N LEU A 331 -5.86 -7.54 -15.34
CA LEU A 331 -4.81 -6.56 -15.12
C LEU A 331 -5.38 -5.32 -14.40
N PRO A 332 -4.62 -4.68 -13.50
CA PRO A 332 -5.04 -3.44 -12.89
C PRO A 332 -5.04 -2.31 -13.91
N ASN A 333 -6.09 -1.50 -13.91
CA ASN A 333 -6.26 -0.40 -14.85
C ASN A 333 -5.74 0.91 -14.27
N VAL A 334 -4.47 0.92 -13.88
CA VAL A 334 -3.77 2.05 -13.26
C VAL A 334 -2.80 2.70 -14.25
N ILE A 335 -2.30 3.88 -13.89
CA ILE A 335 -1.29 4.55 -14.71
C ILE A 335 0.00 3.72 -14.68
N LEU A 336 0.63 3.55 -15.85
CA LEU A 336 1.86 2.76 -16.01
C LEU A 336 3.09 3.67 -16.05
N THR A 337 4.27 3.12 -15.73
CA THR A 337 5.55 3.84 -15.85
C THR A 337 5.89 4.19 -17.30
N SER A 338 5.42 3.39 -18.26
CA SER A 338 5.49 3.63 -19.70
C SER A 338 4.53 4.73 -20.18
N GLY A 339 3.65 5.23 -19.30
CA GLY A 339 2.58 6.16 -19.62
C GLY A 339 1.23 5.49 -19.87
N GLY A 340 0.16 6.26 -19.80
CA GLY A 340 -1.20 5.77 -20.06
C GLY A 340 -1.68 4.71 -19.07
N ARG A 341 -2.72 3.95 -19.46
CA ARG A 341 -3.32 2.83 -18.72
C ARG A 341 -3.41 1.62 -19.63
N ILE A 342 -3.57 0.43 -19.07
CA ILE A 342 -3.66 -0.80 -19.87
C ILE A 342 -4.78 -0.79 -20.92
N SER A 343 -5.87 -0.08 -20.64
CA SER A 343 -6.99 0.13 -21.57
C SER A 343 -6.61 0.86 -22.87
N PHE A 344 -5.46 1.54 -22.92
CA PHE A 344 -4.99 2.29 -24.09
C PHE A 344 -3.99 1.50 -24.94
N TYR A 345 -3.53 0.34 -24.46
CA TYR A 345 -2.64 -0.53 -25.21
C TYR A 345 -3.48 -1.52 -26.04
N PRO A 346 -3.09 -1.84 -27.29
CA PRO A 346 -3.89 -2.69 -28.16
C PRO A 346 -3.87 -4.17 -27.75
N TYR A 347 -2.77 -4.63 -27.16
CA TYR A 347 -2.58 -6.01 -26.71
C TYR A 347 -1.46 -6.09 -25.67
N VAL A 348 -1.39 -7.25 -25.01
CA VAL A 348 -0.29 -7.63 -24.12
C VAL A 348 0.29 -8.97 -24.53
N TYR A 349 1.57 -9.15 -24.25
CA TYR A 349 2.23 -10.44 -24.31
C TYR A 349 2.26 -11.08 -22.92
N VAL A 350 2.03 -12.38 -22.85
CA VAL A 350 2.08 -13.16 -21.61
C VAL A 350 3.13 -14.24 -21.75
N GLU A 351 4.14 -14.19 -20.88
CA GLU A 351 5.11 -15.26 -20.69
C GLU A 351 4.57 -16.23 -19.64
N PHE A 352 4.57 -17.51 -19.99
CA PHE A 352 4.30 -18.60 -19.05
C PHE A 352 5.23 -19.75 -19.41
N ALA A 353 6.25 -19.98 -18.58
CA ALA A 353 7.34 -20.89 -18.89
C ALA A 353 7.84 -21.66 -17.66
N ASN A 354 8.45 -22.81 -17.89
CA ASN A 354 9.18 -23.58 -16.88
C ASN A 354 10.54 -22.94 -16.58
N ILE A 355 10.98 -22.97 -15.32
CA ILE A 355 12.28 -22.41 -14.91
C ILE A 355 13.42 -23.39 -15.21
N THR A 356 13.27 -24.67 -14.87
CA THR A 356 14.36 -25.65 -14.94
C THR A 356 14.41 -26.43 -16.26
N SER A 357 13.38 -26.30 -17.09
CA SER A 357 13.39 -26.87 -18.44
C SER A 357 14.32 -26.06 -19.35
N PRO A 358 15.13 -26.70 -20.22
CA PRO A 358 16.09 -26.00 -21.06
C PRO A 358 15.37 -24.89 -21.83
N SER A 359 15.80 -23.65 -21.55
CA SER A 359 15.10 -22.39 -21.80
C SER A 359 14.96 -22.00 -23.28
N ALA A 360 15.10 -22.96 -24.19
CA ALA A 360 14.92 -22.84 -25.64
C ALA A 360 13.59 -23.43 -26.13
N VAL A 361 12.83 -24.14 -25.28
CA VAL A 361 11.67 -24.93 -25.72
C VAL A 361 10.36 -24.13 -25.75
N SER A 362 10.35 -22.92 -25.18
CA SER A 362 9.18 -22.01 -25.13
C SER A 362 9.48 -20.60 -25.65
N ARG A 363 10.59 -20.42 -26.39
CA ARG A 363 10.88 -19.16 -27.10
C ARG A 363 10.35 -19.24 -28.52
N ASP A 364 10.02 -18.08 -29.08
CA ASP A 364 9.60 -17.90 -30.48
C ASP A 364 8.41 -18.79 -30.87
N ILE A 365 7.50 -19.05 -29.91
CA ILE A 365 6.26 -19.82 -30.15
C ILE A 365 5.28 -19.01 -31.02
N ILE A 366 5.29 -17.69 -30.87
CA ILE A 366 4.54 -16.79 -31.74
C ILE A 366 5.43 -16.43 -32.93
N TYR A 367 5.07 -16.89 -34.12
CA TYR A 367 5.73 -16.45 -35.34
C TYR A 367 5.33 -15.01 -35.65
N SER A 368 6.27 -14.10 -35.46
CA SER A 368 6.06 -12.67 -35.65
C SER A 368 7.34 -12.00 -36.14
N ASN A 369 7.20 -10.87 -36.83
CA ASN A 369 8.31 -9.97 -37.14
C ASN A 369 8.57 -8.96 -36.01
N ASN A 370 7.75 -8.96 -34.95
CA ASN A 370 7.98 -8.15 -33.76
C ASN A 370 8.96 -8.90 -32.84
N PRO A 371 10.19 -8.38 -32.63
CA PRO A 371 11.22 -9.04 -31.81
C PRO A 371 10.78 -9.24 -30.35
N GLU A 372 9.85 -8.42 -29.86
CA GLU A 372 9.37 -8.47 -28.47
C GLU A 372 8.49 -9.70 -28.17
N SER A 373 8.01 -10.38 -29.23
CA SER A 373 7.20 -11.59 -29.08
C SER A 373 8.00 -12.85 -28.69
N GLY A 374 9.34 -12.82 -28.77
CA GLY A 374 10.17 -14.02 -28.68
C GLY A 374 10.14 -14.77 -27.34
N ARG A 375 9.66 -14.11 -26.27
CA ARG A 375 9.46 -14.74 -24.94
C ARG A 375 8.00 -15.06 -24.63
N ALA A 376 7.08 -14.57 -25.44
CA ALA A 376 5.66 -14.65 -25.18
C ALA A 376 5.09 -16.01 -25.60
N LEU A 377 4.27 -16.61 -24.73
CA LEU A 377 3.46 -17.76 -25.08
C LEU A 377 2.11 -17.33 -25.67
N PHE A 378 1.54 -16.23 -25.17
CA PHE A 378 0.25 -15.72 -25.62
C PHE A 378 0.32 -14.24 -25.97
N MET A 379 -0.41 -13.85 -27.02
CA MET A 379 -0.77 -12.46 -27.32
C MET A 379 -2.26 -12.29 -27.01
N VAL A 380 -2.59 -11.31 -26.17
CA VAL A 380 -3.96 -11.10 -25.67
C VAL A 380 -4.43 -9.71 -26.08
N PRO A 381 -5.46 -9.59 -26.93
CA PRO A 381 -5.96 -8.29 -27.34
C PRO A 381 -6.69 -7.61 -26.18
N VAL A 382 -6.45 -6.31 -26.01
CA VAL A 382 -7.27 -5.44 -25.18
C VAL A 382 -8.41 -4.93 -26.07
N ARG A 383 -9.65 -5.09 -25.60
CA ARG A 383 -10.82 -4.59 -26.35
C ARG A 383 -11.14 -3.17 -25.93
N ASP A 384 -11.77 -2.43 -26.83
CA ASP A 384 -12.28 -1.10 -26.55
C ASP A 384 -13.19 -1.11 -25.31
N MET A 385 -12.92 -0.19 -24.41
CA MET A 385 -13.66 -0.01 -23.17
C MET A 385 -14.53 1.24 -23.26
N VAL A 386 -15.78 1.15 -22.79
CA VAL A 386 -16.71 2.28 -22.81
C VAL A 386 -16.26 3.40 -21.87
N HIS A 387 -15.70 3.06 -20.71
CA HIS A 387 -15.19 4.01 -19.71
C HIS A 387 -13.81 3.58 -19.21
N PRO A 388 -12.73 3.82 -20.00
CA PRO A 388 -11.38 3.36 -19.66
C PRO A 388 -10.79 4.05 -18.43
N LEU A 389 -11.35 5.20 -18.00
CA LEU A 389 -10.86 5.94 -16.84
C LEU A 389 -11.49 5.47 -15.51
N ASN A 390 -12.71 4.92 -15.55
CA ASN A 390 -13.47 4.61 -14.34
C ASN A 390 -13.36 3.13 -13.91
N SER A 391 -12.92 2.24 -14.80
CA SER A 391 -12.75 0.83 -14.43
C SER A 391 -11.47 0.62 -13.62
N HIS A 392 -11.53 -0.07 -12.49
CA HIS A 392 -10.34 -0.42 -11.70
C HIS A 392 -9.50 -1.54 -12.30
N PHE A 393 -10.13 -2.46 -13.05
CA PHE A 393 -9.48 -3.62 -13.66
C PHE A 393 -9.91 -3.81 -15.10
N VAL A 394 -9.02 -4.36 -15.91
CA VAL A 394 -9.30 -4.82 -17.28
C VAL A 394 -9.27 -6.34 -17.31
N LYS A 395 -10.39 -6.94 -17.71
CA LYS A 395 -10.55 -8.40 -17.80
C LYS A 395 -10.39 -8.82 -19.26
N LEU A 396 -9.28 -9.48 -19.55
CA LEU A 396 -8.89 -9.95 -20.86
C LEU A 396 -9.16 -11.46 -21.00
N ILE A 397 -9.49 -11.90 -22.22
CA ILE A 397 -9.76 -13.29 -22.54
C ILE A 397 -8.75 -13.74 -23.60
N GLY A 398 -7.99 -14.78 -23.28
CA GLY A 398 -7.09 -15.40 -24.24
C GLY A 398 -7.87 -16.24 -25.25
N ARG A 399 -7.47 -16.15 -26.52
CA ARG A 399 -8.08 -16.92 -27.62
C ARG A 399 -7.10 -17.90 -28.28
N MET A 400 -5.84 -17.87 -27.86
CA MET A 400 -4.78 -18.68 -28.42
C MET A 400 -4.61 -19.96 -27.61
N LYS A 401 -4.36 -21.07 -28.31
CA LYS A 401 -3.87 -22.33 -27.74
C LYS A 401 -2.50 -22.61 -28.32
N GLN A 402 -1.57 -23.02 -27.49
CA GLN A 402 -0.20 -23.31 -27.90
C GLN A 402 0.19 -24.72 -27.49
N THR A 403 0.83 -25.44 -28.41
CA THR A 403 1.41 -26.75 -28.12
C THR A 403 2.88 -26.57 -27.78
N VAL A 404 3.24 -26.77 -26.52
CA VAL A 404 4.60 -26.60 -26.03
C VAL A 404 5.03 -27.81 -25.21
N LYS A 405 6.34 -28.10 -25.18
CA LYS A 405 6.82 -29.07 -24.20
C LYS A 405 6.83 -28.39 -22.84
N PHE A 406 6.10 -28.96 -21.89
CA PHE A 406 5.82 -28.37 -20.60
C PHE A 406 5.97 -29.42 -19.49
N LYS A 407 6.46 -28.98 -18.35
CA LYS A 407 6.65 -29.79 -17.15
C LYS A 407 5.76 -29.24 -16.03
N PRO A 408 4.62 -29.88 -15.71
CA PRO A 408 3.66 -29.35 -14.74
C PRO A 408 4.15 -29.40 -13.28
N ASN A 409 5.20 -30.18 -12.99
CA ASN A 409 5.79 -30.35 -11.66
C ASN A 409 7.12 -29.59 -11.51
N ASP A 410 7.26 -28.46 -12.19
CA ASP A 410 8.40 -27.56 -12.10
C ASP A 410 7.91 -26.17 -11.66
N SER A 411 8.83 -25.33 -11.22
CA SER A 411 8.53 -23.94 -10.94
C SER A 411 8.25 -23.18 -12.24
N PHE A 412 7.37 -22.19 -12.17
CA PHE A 412 6.94 -21.42 -13.33
C PHE A 412 7.40 -19.97 -13.26
N ARG A 413 7.74 -19.39 -14.39
CA ARG A 413 7.85 -17.94 -14.56
C ARG A 413 6.58 -17.42 -15.20
N PHE A 414 6.05 -16.35 -14.63
CA PHE A 414 4.92 -15.61 -15.18
C PHE A 414 5.32 -14.14 -15.35
N SER A 415 5.19 -13.65 -16.58
CA SER A 415 5.46 -12.24 -16.90
C SER A 415 4.39 -11.66 -17.84
N VAL A 416 4.07 -10.38 -17.69
CA VAL A 416 3.19 -9.65 -18.61
C VAL A 416 3.93 -8.46 -19.21
N TYR A 417 3.98 -8.40 -20.54
CA TYR A 417 4.64 -7.35 -21.29
C TYR A 417 3.64 -6.55 -22.13
N LEU A 418 3.93 -5.28 -22.32
CA LEU A 418 3.20 -4.39 -23.23
C LEU A 418 3.56 -4.68 -24.68
N ALA A 419 2.85 -4.06 -25.62
CA ALA A 419 3.05 -4.25 -27.06
C ALA A 419 4.46 -3.86 -27.56
N ASP A 420 5.14 -2.97 -26.83
CA ASP A 420 6.50 -2.51 -27.07
C ASP A 420 7.58 -3.38 -26.38
N GLY A 421 7.19 -4.50 -25.76
CA GLY A 421 8.09 -5.41 -25.06
C GLY A 421 8.48 -4.98 -23.65
N THR A 422 8.10 -3.77 -23.22
CA THR A 422 8.35 -3.33 -21.84
C THR A 422 7.48 -4.11 -20.85
N LEU A 423 7.98 -4.29 -19.63
CA LEU A 423 7.22 -4.98 -18.60
C LEU A 423 6.02 -4.14 -18.16
N PHE A 424 4.86 -4.78 -17.99
CA PHE A 424 3.70 -4.13 -17.40
C PHE A 424 4.05 -3.65 -15.98
N LEU A 425 4.24 -2.35 -15.78
CA LEU A 425 4.64 -1.79 -14.50
C LEU A 425 3.73 -0.61 -14.13
N PRO A 426 2.86 -0.78 -13.13
CA PRO A 426 2.17 0.33 -12.51
C PRO A 426 3.14 1.42 -12.03
N LEU A 427 2.75 2.67 -12.19
CA LEU A 427 3.48 3.81 -11.62
C LEU A 427 3.51 3.74 -10.09
N GLN A 428 2.39 3.35 -9.50
CA GLN A 428 2.29 3.06 -8.07
C GLN A 428 2.96 1.72 -7.75
N GLN A 429 3.83 1.69 -6.75
CA GLN A 429 4.47 0.46 -6.30
C GLN A 429 3.56 -0.32 -5.34
N ASP A 430 3.69 -1.65 -5.35
CA ASP A 430 3.01 -2.51 -4.38
C ASP A 430 3.64 -2.37 -2.99
N LEU A 431 2.84 -2.60 -1.95
CA LEU A 431 3.31 -2.56 -0.57
C LEU A 431 4.21 -3.75 -0.30
N GLN A 432 5.42 -3.47 0.18
CA GLN A 432 6.40 -4.49 0.54
C GLN A 432 6.04 -5.21 1.84
N SER A 433 6.62 -6.39 2.04
CA SER A 433 6.57 -7.06 3.36
C SER A 433 7.03 -6.07 4.43
N PRO A 434 6.32 -5.95 5.58
CA PRO A 434 5.31 -6.89 6.10
C PRO A 434 3.85 -6.41 5.99
N TYR A 435 3.59 -5.43 5.13
CA TYR A 435 2.23 -4.96 4.86
C TYR A 435 1.44 -6.00 4.05
N GLU A 436 0.11 -5.89 4.01
CA GLU A 436 -0.67 -6.65 3.03
C GLU A 436 -0.43 -6.16 1.59
N PRO A 437 -0.44 -7.04 0.58
CA PRO A 437 -0.36 -6.63 -0.82
C PRO A 437 -1.50 -5.69 -1.18
N ASN A 438 -1.22 -4.67 -1.98
CA ASN A 438 -2.25 -3.78 -2.49
C ASN A 438 -3.11 -4.53 -3.50
N TYR A 439 -4.37 -4.81 -3.15
CA TYR A 439 -5.31 -5.55 -3.99
C TYR A 439 -5.55 -4.89 -5.35
N ARG A 440 -5.42 -3.56 -5.46
CA ARG A 440 -5.63 -2.78 -6.69
C ARG A 440 -4.53 -2.96 -7.73
N LEU A 441 -3.38 -3.51 -7.34
CA LEU A 441 -2.22 -3.72 -8.22
C LEU A 441 -2.01 -5.19 -8.59
N GLN A 442 -2.82 -6.11 -8.06
CA GLN A 442 -2.62 -7.54 -8.26
C GLN A 442 -3.15 -8.02 -9.62
N ILE A 443 -2.48 -9.02 -10.17
CA ILE A 443 -2.76 -9.67 -11.44
C ILE A 443 -3.24 -11.09 -11.17
N ASN A 444 -4.29 -11.50 -11.86
CA ASN A 444 -4.79 -12.88 -11.87
C ASN A 444 -4.77 -13.42 -13.30
N ALA A 445 -4.22 -14.63 -13.50
CA ALA A 445 -4.27 -15.34 -14.77
C ALA A 445 -4.71 -16.80 -14.56
N THR A 446 -5.57 -17.29 -15.45
CA THR A 446 -6.04 -18.69 -15.44
C THR A 446 -5.70 -19.35 -16.76
N PHE A 447 -4.98 -20.47 -16.69
CA PHE A 447 -4.57 -21.28 -17.83
C PHE A 447 -5.26 -22.64 -17.81
N SER A 448 -5.61 -23.17 -18.96
CA SER A 448 -5.96 -24.58 -19.14
C SER A 448 -4.77 -25.34 -19.71
N ILE A 449 -4.51 -26.53 -19.19
CA ILE A 449 -3.50 -27.45 -19.71
C ILE A 449 -4.15 -28.79 -20.06
N ARG A 450 -3.75 -29.33 -21.22
CA ARG A 450 -4.18 -30.64 -21.71
C ARG A 450 -2.96 -31.38 -22.23
N ARG A 451 -2.65 -32.53 -21.64
CA ARG A 451 -1.59 -33.42 -22.16
C ARG A 451 -2.03 -33.97 -23.52
N LEU A 452 -1.10 -34.03 -24.48
CA LEU A 452 -1.30 -34.61 -25.81
C LEU A 452 -0.82 -36.06 -25.91
#